data_AF-A0A290HVV1-F1
#
_entry.id   AF-A0A290HVV1-F1
#
_cell.length_a   1.000
_cell.length_b   1.000
_cell.length_c   1.000
_cell.angle_alpha   90.00
_cell.angle_beta   90.00
_cell.angle_gamma   90.00
#
_symmetry.space_group_name_H-M   'P 1'
#
loop_
_entity.id
_entity.type
_entity.pdbx_description
1 polymer ?
#
loop_
_entity_poly.entity_id
_entity_poly.type
_entity_poly.pdbx_seq_one_letter_code
_entity_poly.pdbx_strand_id
1 'polypeptide(L)'
;MKLLNYQLQTHIESLATSKSTQYFSDYVHSILQDTAKPYYQRADYVGLSLQEIKSKIDTLANDIKELQNLKKRLSESLEIAKEIIATVFLENGVDRIDGNIISSLTLSNETSSTQTSFTILDHEAVMRLGYIKYQPDVEAIEQAMMSDEGKEELAEFVKSETNTTKTPAKVKVNAKRIGLGTQAEELLNIVEAA
;
A
#
# COMPACT_ATOMS: atom_id res chain seq x y z
N MET A 1 -18.31 8.70 -0.26
CA MET A 1 -18.67 7.39 -0.85
C MET A 1 -20.17 7.37 -1.05
N LYS A 2 -20.68 7.14 -2.28
CA LYS A 2 -22.13 7.06 -2.51
C LYS A 2 -22.67 5.74 -1.93
N LEU A 3 -23.87 5.75 -1.36
CA LEU A 3 -24.54 4.60 -0.72
C LEU A 3 -25.28 3.67 -1.71
N LEU A 4 -25.26 3.99 -3.00
CA LEU A 4 -25.93 3.21 -4.03
C LEU A 4 -25.06 1.99 -4.38
N ASN A 5 -25.35 0.86 -3.73
CA ASN A 5 -24.68 -0.41 -4.00
C ASN A 5 -25.41 -1.16 -5.11
N TYR A 6 -24.84 -1.12 -6.31
CA TYR A 6 -25.29 -1.94 -7.41
C TYR A 6 -25.01 -3.43 -7.10
N GLN A 7 -25.92 -4.33 -7.50
CA GLN A 7 -25.79 -5.75 -7.18
C GLN A 7 -24.45 -6.35 -7.61
N LEU A 8 -23.94 -5.98 -8.80
CA LEU A 8 -22.64 -6.43 -9.29
C LEU A 8 -21.49 -5.94 -8.40
N GLN A 9 -21.55 -4.72 -7.88
CA GLN A 9 -20.53 -4.18 -6.97
C GLN A 9 -20.50 -4.97 -5.66
N THR A 10 -21.65 -5.27 -5.07
CA THR A 10 -21.75 -6.11 -3.86
C THR A 10 -21.18 -7.51 -4.10
N HIS A 11 -21.46 -8.10 -5.28
CA HIS A 11 -20.88 -9.38 -5.65
C HIS A 11 -19.35 -9.30 -5.78
N ILE A 12 -18.80 -8.23 -6.38
CA ILE A 12 -17.35 -8.00 -6.48
C ILE A 12 -16.72 -7.84 -5.09
N GLU A 13 -17.33 -7.07 -4.19
CA GLU A 13 -16.84 -6.85 -2.82
C GLU A 13 -16.86 -8.15 -1.97
N SER A 14 -17.78 -9.06 -2.27
CA SER A 14 -17.89 -10.35 -1.59
C SER A 14 -16.87 -11.41 -2.06
N LEU A 15 -16.12 -11.13 -3.14
CA LEU A 15 -15.09 -12.03 -3.66
C LEU A 15 -13.96 -12.18 -2.65
N ALA A 16 -13.68 -13.43 -2.28
CA ALA A 16 -12.57 -13.78 -1.41
C ALA A 16 -11.87 -15.02 -1.95
N THR A 17 -10.55 -15.11 -1.76
CA THR A 17 -9.73 -16.26 -2.18
C THR A 17 -10.23 -17.59 -1.60
N SER A 18 -10.99 -17.55 -0.51
CA SER A 18 -11.54 -18.71 0.20
C SER A 18 -12.92 -19.17 -0.27
N LYS A 19 -13.59 -18.44 -1.18
CA LYS A 19 -14.96 -18.74 -1.64
C LYS A 19 -14.99 -19.12 -3.12
N SER A 20 -15.93 -19.98 -3.48
CA SER A 20 -16.18 -20.31 -4.90
C SER A 20 -16.58 -19.06 -5.68
N THR A 21 -15.86 -18.80 -6.77
CA THR A 21 -16.13 -17.69 -7.70
C THR A 21 -17.19 -18.03 -8.76
N GLN A 22 -17.74 -19.24 -8.71
CA GLN A 22 -18.68 -19.75 -9.71
C GLN A 22 -19.96 -18.90 -9.79
N TYR A 23 -20.53 -18.54 -8.65
CA TYR A 23 -21.69 -17.63 -8.58
C TYR A 23 -21.42 -16.26 -9.22
N PHE A 24 -20.21 -15.73 -9.05
CA PHE A 24 -19.83 -14.47 -9.67
C PHE A 24 -19.68 -14.63 -11.19
N SER A 25 -19.06 -15.71 -11.66
CA SER A 25 -18.97 -16.03 -13.08
C SER A 25 -20.37 -16.15 -13.70
N ASP A 26 -21.27 -16.90 -13.08
CA ASP A 26 -22.64 -17.12 -13.59
C ASP A 26 -23.43 -15.82 -13.64
N TYR A 27 -23.26 -14.95 -12.65
CA TYR A 27 -23.89 -13.63 -12.63
C TYR A 27 -23.33 -12.69 -13.69
N VAL A 28 -22.02 -12.71 -13.94
CA VAL A 28 -21.43 -11.95 -15.06
C VAL A 28 -21.94 -12.50 -16.40
N HIS A 29 -22.09 -13.82 -16.54
CA HIS A 29 -22.68 -14.44 -17.73
C HIS A 29 -24.13 -13.99 -17.93
N SER A 30 -24.96 -13.96 -16.88
CA SER A 30 -26.35 -13.53 -17.00
C SER A 30 -26.46 -12.07 -17.46
N ILE A 31 -25.61 -11.18 -16.96
CA ILE A 31 -25.54 -9.79 -17.40
C ILE A 31 -25.11 -9.69 -18.86
N LEU A 32 -24.04 -10.37 -19.26
CA LEU A 32 -23.48 -10.26 -20.61
C LEU A 32 -24.31 -10.98 -21.67
N GLN A 33 -25.12 -11.96 -21.30
CA GLN A 33 -25.99 -12.73 -22.20
C GLN A 33 -27.45 -12.23 -22.18
N ASP A 34 -27.80 -11.27 -21.31
CA ASP A 34 -29.12 -10.67 -21.31
C ASP A 34 -29.44 -10.05 -22.68
N THR A 35 -30.43 -10.61 -23.38
CA THR A 35 -30.84 -10.16 -24.72
C THR A 35 -31.83 -9.00 -24.66
N ALA A 36 -32.39 -8.68 -23.48
CA ALA A 36 -33.25 -7.53 -23.29
C ALA A 36 -32.48 -6.20 -23.38
N LYS A 37 -31.16 -6.22 -23.10
CA LYS A 37 -30.33 -5.01 -23.05
C LYS A 37 -29.33 -4.93 -24.23
N PRO A 38 -29.13 -3.74 -24.82
CA PRO A 38 -28.09 -3.53 -25.82
C PRO A 38 -26.68 -3.90 -25.33
N TYR A 39 -25.82 -4.36 -26.25
CA TYR A 39 -24.45 -4.77 -25.94
C TYR A 39 -23.63 -3.71 -25.18
N TYR A 40 -23.74 -2.44 -25.57
CA TYR A 40 -22.99 -1.36 -24.93
C TYR A 40 -23.45 -1.12 -23.47
N GLN A 41 -24.75 -1.18 -23.17
CA GLN A 41 -25.25 -0.98 -21.80
C GLN A 41 -24.77 -2.09 -20.85
N ARG A 42 -24.68 -3.34 -21.36
CA ARG A 42 -24.13 -4.48 -20.59
C ARG A 42 -22.64 -4.27 -20.28
N ALA A 43 -21.88 -3.80 -21.27
CA ALA A 43 -20.47 -3.47 -21.10
C ALA A 43 -20.26 -2.29 -20.14
N ASP A 44 -21.07 -1.24 -20.26
CA ASP A 44 -21.03 -0.06 -19.39
C ASP A 44 -21.36 -0.43 -17.94
N TYR A 45 -22.38 -1.26 -17.70
CA TYR A 45 -22.72 -1.72 -16.35
C TYR A 45 -21.56 -2.46 -15.66
N VAL A 46 -20.89 -3.37 -16.38
CA VAL A 46 -19.71 -4.09 -15.85
C VAL A 46 -18.53 -3.15 -15.67
N GLY A 47 -18.22 -2.32 -16.67
CA GLY A 47 -17.08 -1.41 -16.66
C GLY A 47 -17.18 -0.36 -15.55
N LEU A 48 -18.34 0.27 -15.40
CA LEU A 48 -18.60 1.27 -14.38
C LEU A 48 -18.64 0.65 -12.97
N SER A 49 -19.14 -0.58 -12.83
CA SER A 49 -19.08 -1.31 -11.55
C SER A 49 -17.64 -1.57 -11.11
N LEU A 50 -16.75 -1.99 -12.02
CA LEU A 50 -15.33 -2.17 -11.74
C LEU A 50 -14.63 -0.84 -11.44
N GLN A 51 -14.97 0.22 -12.18
CA GLN A 51 -14.41 1.55 -11.98
C GLN A 51 -14.80 2.14 -10.61
N GLU A 52 -16.02 1.89 -10.14
CA GLU A 52 -16.46 2.34 -8.82
C GLU A 52 -15.66 1.65 -7.70
N ILE A 53 -15.42 0.34 -7.78
CA ILE A 53 -14.55 -0.36 -6.82
C ILE A 53 -13.15 0.26 -6.82
N LYS A 54 -12.60 0.58 -7.99
CA LYS A 54 -11.31 1.28 -8.09
C LYS A 54 -11.36 2.66 -7.42
N SER A 55 -12.42 3.44 -7.67
CA SER A 55 -12.62 4.75 -7.05
C SER A 55 -12.71 4.67 -5.52
N LYS A 56 -13.38 3.64 -4.99
CA LYS A 56 -13.43 3.33 -3.54
C LYS A 56 -12.03 3.04 -3.00
N ILE A 57 -11.24 2.23 -3.69
CA ILE A 57 -9.83 1.93 -3.33
C ILE A 57 -8.99 3.23 -3.32
N ASP A 58 -9.09 4.04 -4.37
CA ASP A 58 -8.32 5.28 -4.50
C ASP A 58 -8.70 6.30 -3.39
N THR A 59 -9.97 6.37 -3.03
CA THR A 59 -10.45 7.20 -1.91
C THR A 59 -9.85 6.74 -0.58
N LEU A 60 -9.94 5.44 -0.28
CA LEU A 60 -9.35 4.87 0.95
C LEU A 60 -7.84 5.07 1.02
N ALA A 61 -7.13 4.98 -0.12
CA ALA A 61 -5.69 5.24 -0.18
C ALA A 61 -5.35 6.69 0.18
N ASN A 62 -6.16 7.66 -0.29
CA ASN A 62 -6.01 9.07 0.08
C ASN A 62 -6.30 9.29 1.57
N ASP A 63 -7.38 8.72 2.10
CA ASP A 63 -7.73 8.83 3.53
C ASP A 63 -6.63 8.25 4.43
N ILE A 64 -6.05 7.10 4.06
CA ILE A 64 -4.91 6.50 4.78
C ILE A 64 -3.73 7.46 4.81
N LYS A 65 -3.41 8.10 3.69
CA LYS A 65 -2.31 9.07 3.58
C LYS A 65 -2.56 10.28 4.49
N GLU A 66 -3.78 10.81 4.52
CA GLU A 66 -4.15 11.93 5.38
C GLU A 66 -4.07 11.54 6.86
N LEU A 67 -4.58 10.36 7.24
CA LEU A 67 -4.51 9.84 8.61
C LEU A 67 -3.06 9.62 9.06
N GLN A 68 -2.19 9.13 8.18
CA GLN A 68 -0.76 8.99 8.49
C GLN A 68 -0.08 10.34 8.71
N ASN A 69 -0.38 11.35 7.89
CA ASN A 69 0.13 12.71 8.07
C ASN A 69 -0.37 13.34 9.38
N LEU A 70 -1.66 13.16 9.69
CA LEU A 70 -2.25 13.65 10.92
C LEU A 70 -1.59 13.01 12.15
N LYS A 71 -1.40 11.68 12.12
CA LYS A 71 -0.68 10.94 13.16
C LYS A 71 0.72 11.52 13.38
N LYS A 72 1.48 11.74 12.30
CA LYS A 72 2.84 12.31 12.38
C LYS A 72 2.83 13.69 13.02
N ARG A 73 1.94 14.58 12.58
CA ARG A 73 1.81 15.94 13.13
C ARG A 73 1.46 15.93 14.62
N LEU A 74 0.54 15.07 15.03
CA LEU A 74 0.16 14.94 16.45
C LEU A 74 1.30 14.40 17.30
N SER A 75 2.06 13.41 16.80
CA SER A 75 3.25 12.91 17.48
C SER A 75 4.33 13.99 17.64
N GLU A 76 4.62 14.75 16.58
CA GLU A 76 5.57 15.87 16.64
C GLU A 76 5.12 16.96 17.62
N SER A 77 3.83 17.34 17.58
CA SER A 77 3.27 18.35 18.48
C SER A 77 3.33 17.91 19.95
N LEU A 78 3.12 16.61 20.21
CA LEU A 78 3.21 16.06 21.56
C LEU A 78 4.63 16.10 22.10
N GLU A 79 5.64 15.76 21.30
CA GLU A 79 7.05 15.85 21.72
C GLU A 79 7.46 17.30 21.99
N ILE A 80 7.11 18.23 21.10
CA ILE A 80 7.36 19.68 21.31
C ILE A 80 6.68 20.15 22.61
N ALA A 81 5.44 19.74 22.86
CA ALA A 81 4.74 20.11 24.09
C ALA A 81 5.47 19.60 25.34
N LYS A 82 5.99 18.35 25.33
CA LYS A 82 6.77 17.80 26.44
C LYS A 82 8.08 18.57 26.66
N GLU A 83 8.79 18.93 25.59
CA GLU A 83 10.03 19.72 25.67
C GLU A 83 9.78 21.10 26.29
N ILE A 84 8.72 21.78 25.87
CA ILE A 84 8.33 23.08 26.43
C ILE A 84 7.95 22.93 27.90
N ILE A 85 7.14 21.94 28.25
CA ILE A 85 6.74 21.69 29.65
C ILE A 85 7.96 21.38 30.51
N ALA A 86 8.91 20.58 30.02
CA ALA A 86 10.16 20.28 30.71
C ALA A 86 11.00 21.54 30.93
N THR A 87 11.10 22.41 29.92
CA THR A 87 11.79 23.71 30.02
C THR A 87 11.16 24.59 31.10
N VAL A 88 9.83 24.70 31.12
CA VAL A 88 9.10 25.47 32.13
C VAL A 88 9.30 24.88 33.54
N PHE A 89 9.32 23.55 33.68
CA PHE A 89 9.59 22.89 34.96
C PHE A 89 11.00 23.21 35.48
N LEU A 90 12.01 23.19 34.60
CA LEU A 90 13.39 23.57 34.92
C LEU A 90 13.50 25.03 35.35
N GLU A 91 12.88 25.96 34.61
CA GLU A 91 12.89 27.40 34.95
C GLU A 91 12.26 27.69 36.32
N ASN A 92 11.24 26.92 36.69
CA ASN A 92 10.54 27.08 37.97
C ASN A 92 11.12 26.22 39.10
N GLY A 93 12.17 25.42 38.83
CA GLY A 93 12.78 24.51 39.82
C GLY A 93 11.85 23.41 40.32
N VAL A 94 10.92 22.94 39.47
CA VAL A 94 9.91 21.94 39.82
C VAL A 94 10.25 20.60 39.17
N ASP A 95 10.65 19.61 39.98
CA ASP A 95 10.99 18.28 39.47
C ASP A 95 9.76 17.37 39.28
N ARG A 96 8.71 17.60 40.08
CA ARG A 96 7.49 16.78 40.08
C ARG A 96 6.25 17.57 40.49
N ILE A 97 5.15 17.36 39.77
CA ILE A 97 3.82 17.84 40.12
C ILE A 97 2.86 16.66 40.18
N ASP A 98 2.22 16.42 41.32
CA ASP A 98 1.19 15.39 41.45
C ASP A 98 -0.18 15.89 41.00
N GLY A 99 -0.95 15.02 40.35
CA GLY A 99 -2.28 15.35 39.85
C GLY A 99 -3.39 14.67 40.66
N ASN A 100 -4.60 15.21 40.55
CA ASN A 100 -5.80 14.60 41.15
C ASN A 100 -6.43 13.52 40.24
N ILE A 101 -6.26 13.64 38.91
CA ILE A 101 -6.78 12.69 37.90
C ILE A 101 -5.64 11.85 37.27
N ILE A 102 -4.46 12.43 37.09
CA ILE A 102 -3.23 11.74 36.65
C ILE A 102 -2.27 11.62 37.83
N SER A 103 -1.48 10.54 37.89
CA SER A 103 -0.59 10.27 39.03
C SER A 103 0.42 11.38 39.28
N SER A 104 1.21 11.74 38.26
CA SER A 104 2.19 12.83 38.34
C SER A 104 2.77 13.21 36.99
N LEU A 105 3.25 14.45 36.88
CA LEU A 105 4.22 14.91 35.88
C LEU A 105 5.60 14.94 36.54
N THR A 106 6.56 14.20 36.01
CA THR A 106 7.94 14.15 36.50
C THR A 106 8.90 14.52 35.40
N LEU A 107 9.90 15.34 35.71
CA LEU A 107 11.00 15.60 34.79
C LEU A 107 11.83 14.31 34.61
N SER A 108 12.00 13.88 33.37
CA SER A 108 12.95 12.80 33.03
C SER A 108 14.34 13.39 32.81
N ASN A 109 15.38 12.74 33.34
CA ASN A 109 16.76 13.17 33.13
C ASN A 109 17.12 13.18 31.64
N GLU A 110 17.86 14.19 31.20
CA GLU A 110 18.46 14.22 29.87
C GLU A 110 19.33 12.98 29.69
N THR A 111 18.97 12.14 28.73
CA THR A 111 19.77 10.94 28.40
C THR A 111 20.40 11.18 27.04
N SER A 112 21.66 11.61 27.03
CA SER A 112 22.41 11.79 25.79
C SER A 112 22.87 10.43 25.26
N SER A 113 22.19 9.91 24.23
CA SER A 113 22.71 8.78 23.46
C SER A 113 23.48 9.31 22.26
N THR A 114 24.81 9.25 22.33
CA THR A 114 25.68 9.66 21.23
C THR A 114 25.72 8.57 20.17
N GLN A 115 24.92 8.70 19.11
CA GLN A 115 25.11 7.90 17.90
C GLN A 115 26.19 8.56 17.03
N THR A 116 27.41 8.05 17.12
CA THR A 116 28.50 8.43 16.22
C THR A 116 28.25 7.82 14.84
N SER A 117 27.71 8.59 13.91
CA SER A 117 27.64 8.20 12.50
C SER A 117 28.98 8.49 11.83
N PHE A 118 29.55 7.47 11.17
CA PHE A 118 30.76 7.61 10.37
C PHE A 118 30.36 7.78 8.90
N THR A 119 30.67 8.92 8.30
CA THR A 119 30.58 9.09 6.83
C THR A 119 31.94 8.76 6.23
N ILE A 120 31.97 7.80 5.30
CA ILE A 120 33.20 7.41 4.60
C ILE A 120 33.52 8.51 3.57
N LEU A 121 34.54 9.33 3.84
CA LEU A 121 34.98 10.39 2.91
C LEU A 121 35.70 9.82 1.68
N ASP A 122 36.52 8.79 1.90
CA ASP A 122 37.29 8.12 0.85
C ASP A 122 37.02 6.61 0.89
N HIS A 123 36.24 6.15 -0.07
CA HIS A 123 35.83 4.76 -0.15
C HIS A 123 37.01 3.86 -0.51
N GLU A 124 37.92 4.29 -1.38
CA GLU A 124 39.05 3.47 -1.83
C GLU A 124 40.11 3.28 -0.74
N ALA A 125 40.40 4.34 0.03
CA ALA A 125 41.34 4.25 1.14
C ALA A 125 40.82 3.33 2.25
N VAL A 126 39.53 3.43 2.58
CA VAL A 126 38.89 2.57 3.59
C VAL A 126 38.81 1.12 3.10
N MET A 127 38.56 0.90 1.81
CA MET A 127 38.61 -0.44 1.23
C MET A 127 40.02 -1.04 1.26
N ARG A 128 41.05 -0.24 0.95
CA ARG A 128 42.46 -0.67 0.98
C ARG A 128 42.97 -0.95 2.40
N LEU A 129 42.41 -0.25 3.40
CA LEU A 129 42.67 -0.48 4.82
C LEU A 129 41.96 -1.74 5.36
N GLY A 130 41.23 -2.48 4.53
CA GLY A 130 40.67 -3.78 4.86
C GLY A 130 39.27 -3.73 5.49
N TYR A 131 38.61 -2.56 5.53
CA TYR A 131 37.23 -2.43 6.01
C TYR A 131 36.22 -2.75 4.90
N ILE A 132 36.33 -3.95 4.32
CA ILE A 132 35.45 -4.47 3.28
C ILE A 132 34.75 -5.75 3.74
N LYS A 133 33.46 -5.84 3.41
CA LYS A 133 32.68 -7.06 3.58
C LYS A 133 32.69 -7.82 2.25
N TYR A 134 33.47 -8.88 2.16
CA TYR A 134 33.47 -9.77 0.99
C TYR A 134 32.15 -10.53 0.95
N GLN A 135 31.23 -10.09 0.10
CA GLN A 135 30.02 -10.83 -0.23
C GLN A 135 30.12 -11.28 -1.69
N PRO A 136 29.72 -12.52 -2.00
CA PRO A 136 29.56 -12.96 -3.39
C PRO A 136 28.58 -12.03 -4.11
N ASP A 137 28.97 -11.59 -5.29
CA ASP A 137 28.14 -10.71 -6.12
C ASP A 137 26.97 -11.51 -6.71
N VAL A 138 25.80 -11.32 -6.10
CA VAL A 138 24.57 -12.02 -6.48
C VAL A 138 24.14 -11.64 -7.90
N GLU A 139 24.41 -10.42 -8.35
CA GLU A 139 24.05 -9.96 -9.70
C GLU A 139 24.96 -10.59 -10.77
N ALA A 140 26.27 -10.69 -10.50
CA ALA A 140 27.21 -11.39 -11.38
C ALA A 140 26.91 -12.90 -11.45
N ILE A 141 26.52 -13.51 -10.33
CA ILE A 141 26.08 -14.92 -10.27
C ILE A 141 24.80 -15.13 -11.08
N GLU A 142 23.82 -14.22 -10.99
CA GLU A 142 22.60 -14.28 -11.81
C GLU A 142 22.90 -14.17 -13.31
N GLN A 143 23.81 -13.27 -13.71
CA GLN A 143 24.23 -13.15 -15.11
C GLN A 143 25.00 -14.38 -15.59
N ALA A 144 25.88 -14.94 -14.76
CA ALA A 144 26.61 -16.16 -15.09
C ALA A 144 25.68 -17.38 -15.20
N MET A 145 24.64 -17.48 -14.36
CA MET A 145 23.59 -18.52 -14.46
C MET A 145 22.71 -18.41 -15.72
N MET A 146 22.77 -17.27 -16.44
CA MET A 146 22.11 -17.11 -17.74
C MET A 146 23.01 -17.53 -18.91
N SER A 147 24.33 -17.54 -18.73
CA SER A 147 25.31 -18.06 -19.69
C SER A 147 25.44 -19.59 -19.58
N ASP A 148 25.67 -20.28 -20.69
CA ASP A 148 25.79 -21.75 -20.68
C ASP A 148 27.09 -22.22 -19.99
N GLU A 149 28.15 -21.41 -19.99
CA GLU A 149 29.41 -21.69 -19.27
C GLU A 149 29.28 -21.46 -17.76
N GLY A 150 28.54 -20.43 -17.33
CA GLY A 150 28.36 -20.14 -15.90
C GLY A 150 27.38 -21.09 -15.21
N LYS A 151 26.48 -21.73 -15.95
CA LYS A 151 25.64 -22.82 -15.44
C LYS A 151 26.46 -24.06 -15.08
N GLU A 152 27.49 -24.40 -15.83
CA GLU A 152 28.34 -25.57 -15.53
C GLU A 152 29.21 -25.34 -14.29
N GLU A 153 29.72 -24.12 -14.10
CA GLU A 153 30.56 -23.77 -12.94
C GLU A 153 29.77 -23.48 -11.65
N LEU A 154 28.56 -22.92 -11.74
CA LEU A 154 27.73 -22.56 -10.58
C LEU A 154 26.69 -23.62 -10.20
N ALA A 155 26.48 -24.66 -11.03
CA ALA A 155 25.53 -25.74 -10.74
C ALA A 155 25.83 -26.51 -9.45
N GLU A 156 27.10 -26.57 -9.02
CA GLU A 156 27.50 -27.26 -7.78
C GLU A 156 27.29 -26.38 -6.52
N PHE A 157 27.14 -25.05 -6.69
CA PHE A 157 27.11 -24.08 -5.59
C PHE A 157 25.80 -23.27 -5.45
N VAL A 158 24.93 -23.27 -6.46
CA VAL A 158 23.69 -22.47 -6.50
C VAL A 158 22.48 -23.34 -6.87
N LYS A 159 21.50 -23.44 -5.98
CA LYS A 159 20.23 -24.13 -6.25
C LYS A 159 19.21 -23.15 -6.85
N SER A 160 18.93 -23.26 -8.15
CA SER A 160 17.89 -22.48 -8.81
C SER A 160 16.49 -23.10 -8.59
N GLU A 161 15.66 -22.48 -7.75
CA GLU A 161 14.22 -22.79 -7.69
C GLU A 161 13.45 -21.83 -8.61
N THR A 162 13.09 -22.29 -9.81
CA THR A 162 12.27 -21.51 -10.75
C THR A 162 10.81 -21.53 -10.32
N ASN A 163 10.40 -20.57 -9.48
CA ASN A 163 9.00 -20.32 -9.15
C ASN A 163 8.30 -19.63 -10.32
N THR A 164 7.66 -20.40 -11.20
CA THR A 164 6.88 -19.85 -12.33
C THR A 164 5.54 -19.32 -11.82
N THR A 165 5.46 -18.02 -11.53
CA THR A 165 4.21 -17.34 -11.21
C THR A 165 3.44 -17.00 -12.50
N LYS A 166 2.49 -17.86 -12.89
CA LYS A 166 1.53 -17.54 -13.95
C LYS A 166 0.53 -16.51 -13.43
N THR A 167 0.65 -15.27 -13.88
CA THR A 167 -0.39 -14.26 -13.67
C THR A 167 -1.55 -14.50 -14.63
N PRO A 168 -2.79 -14.76 -14.16
CA PRO A 168 -3.93 -15.02 -15.04
C PRO A 168 -4.36 -13.75 -15.78
N ALA A 169 -4.98 -13.92 -16.96
CA ALA A 169 -5.49 -12.82 -17.77
C ALA A 169 -6.48 -11.95 -16.98
N LYS A 170 -6.27 -10.63 -16.98
CA LYS A 170 -7.14 -9.64 -16.30
C LYS A 170 -7.83 -8.78 -17.34
N VAL A 171 -9.13 -8.51 -17.14
CA VAL A 171 -9.90 -7.59 -17.99
C VAL A 171 -9.36 -6.17 -17.80
N LYS A 172 -9.06 -5.47 -18.91
CA LYS A 172 -8.65 -4.06 -18.92
C LYS A 172 -9.86 -3.17 -19.21
N VAL A 173 -10.28 -2.37 -18.24
CA VAL A 173 -11.34 -1.35 -18.44
C VAL A 173 -10.71 -0.10 -19.05
N ASN A 174 -11.15 0.27 -20.26
CA ASN A 174 -10.73 1.51 -20.94
C ASN A 174 -11.90 2.50 -20.92
N ALA A 175 -11.90 3.45 -19.98
CA ALA A 175 -12.93 4.47 -19.89
C ALA A 175 -12.72 5.57 -20.95
N LYS A 176 -13.81 6.02 -21.58
CA LYS A 176 -13.81 7.30 -22.32
C LYS A 176 -13.65 8.45 -21.32
N ARG A 177 -12.97 9.54 -21.68
CA ARG A 177 -12.84 10.74 -20.82
C ARG A 177 -14.22 11.38 -20.62
N ILE A 178 -14.93 10.98 -19.58
CA ILE A 178 -16.15 11.62 -19.10
C ILE A 178 -15.99 11.76 -17.58
N GLY A 179 -16.33 12.91 -17.02
CA GLY A 179 -16.05 13.25 -15.62
C GLY A 179 -16.70 12.27 -14.63
N LEU A 180 -16.03 12.04 -13.49
CA LEU A 180 -16.46 11.10 -12.43
C LEU A 180 -17.91 11.32 -11.91
N GLY A 181 -18.50 12.49 -12.15
CA GLY A 181 -19.87 12.83 -11.71
C GLY A 181 -20.98 12.15 -12.52
N THR A 182 -20.83 12.00 -13.84
CA THR A 182 -21.90 11.53 -14.75
C THR A 182 -22.01 10.01 -14.82
N GLN A 183 -20.92 9.30 -14.53
CA GLN A 183 -20.84 7.85 -14.62
C GLN A 183 -21.82 7.12 -13.65
N ALA A 184 -22.06 7.71 -12.48
CA ALA A 184 -22.98 7.14 -11.50
C ALA A 184 -24.47 7.37 -11.86
N GLU A 185 -24.78 8.47 -12.55
CA GLU A 185 -26.14 8.74 -13.07
C GLU A 185 -26.45 7.85 -14.27
N GLU A 186 -25.48 7.58 -15.13
CA GLU A 186 -25.61 6.63 -16.24
C GLU A 186 -25.88 5.20 -15.74
N LEU A 187 -25.18 4.75 -14.69
CA LEU A 187 -25.47 3.47 -14.04
C LEU A 187 -26.91 3.39 -13.49
N LEU A 188 -27.39 4.47 -12.85
CA LEU A 188 -28.74 4.52 -12.29
C LEU A 188 -29.78 4.41 -13.40
N ASN A 189 -29.59 5.16 -14.50
CA ASN A 189 -30.45 5.11 -15.68
C ASN A 189 -30.46 3.73 -16.37
N ILE A 190 -29.34 3.00 -16.40
CA ILE A 190 -29.26 1.63 -16.97
C ILE A 190 -30.01 0.60 -16.09
N VAL A 191 -30.12 0.86 -14.79
CA VAL A 191 -30.84 0.01 -13.84
C VAL A 191 -32.33 0.37 -13.78
N GLU A 192 -32.68 1.65 -13.84
CA GLU A 192 -34.07 2.14 -13.82
C GLU A 192 -34.80 2.01 -15.17
N ALA A 193 -34.07 1.90 -16.28
CA ALA A 193 -34.66 1.57 -17.60
C ALA A 193 -35.02 0.08 -17.76
N ALA A 194 -35.13 -0.67 -16.65
CA ALA A 194 -35.54 -2.07 -16.60
C ALA A 194 -36.99 -2.22 -16.10
#